data_AF-A0A1E5H0F9-F1
#
_entry.id   AF-A0A1E5H0F9-F1
#
_cell.length_a   1.000
_cell.length_b   1.000
_cell.length_c   1.000
_cell.angle_alpha   90.00
_cell.angle_beta   90.00
_cell.angle_gamma   90.00
#
_symmetry.space_group_name_H-M   'P 1'
#
loop_
_entity.id
_entity.type
_entity.pdbx_description
1 polymer ?
#
loop_
_entity_poly.entity_id
_entity_poly.type
_entity_poly.pdbx_seq_one_letter_code
_entity_poly.pdbx_strand_id
1 'polypeptide(L)'
;MKNKTVPLLKIDSDKTVYFDLSTRELFIQEFVGPYTEKAGKSYSKSNTWIISMLGGVLIIPLMAKQFNLIPFLPAYLIVLCLFGVGWVLGKILANLLVEKSKGKRIKKTFKKEEVTKVVKNSKNLKLLAWVEMIFLIGYCMFFLYSFLIEKISTQDSIELLILGFITSLMHHSVYPIAQQKAFRILKKQMKAGMYDE
;
A
#
# COMPACT_ATOMS: atom_id res chain seq x y z
N MET A 1 5.12 6.74 19.06
CA MET A 1 4.02 6.96 18.09
C MET A 1 4.52 6.61 16.68
N LYS A 2 3.90 5.64 15.98
CA LYS A 2 4.29 5.30 14.59
C LYS A 2 4.11 6.54 13.70
N ASN A 3 5.17 6.93 12.99
CA ASN A 3 5.21 8.05 12.04
C ASN A 3 4.01 7.99 11.08
N LYS A 4 3.08 8.95 11.19
CA LYS A 4 1.92 9.09 10.29
C LYS A 4 2.32 9.83 9.01
N THR A 5 3.39 9.37 8.36
CA THR A 5 3.89 9.98 7.13
C THR A 5 3.34 9.23 5.91
N VAL A 6 2.91 9.97 4.90
CA VAL A 6 2.31 9.40 3.68
C VAL A 6 3.02 9.91 2.42
N PRO A 7 3.32 9.03 1.45
CA PRO A 7 3.86 9.46 0.16
C PRO A 7 2.76 10.17 -0.63
N LEU A 8 3.06 11.25 -1.35
CA LEU A 8 2.07 11.98 -2.15
C LEU A 8 2.43 12.11 -3.62
N LEU A 9 3.72 12.21 -3.96
CA LEU A 9 4.18 12.35 -5.35
C LEU A 9 5.60 11.82 -5.49
N LYS A 10 5.82 10.89 -6.43
CA LYS A 10 7.18 10.48 -6.83
C LYS A 10 7.79 11.61 -7.67
N ILE A 11 8.97 12.08 -7.29
CA ILE A 11 9.71 13.12 -8.05
C ILE A 11 10.81 12.45 -8.86
N ASP A 12 11.48 11.46 -8.29
CA ASP A 12 12.61 10.77 -8.90
C ASP A 12 12.59 9.26 -8.56
N SER A 13 13.50 8.49 -9.15
CA SER A 13 13.76 7.07 -8.85
C SER A 13 13.85 6.82 -7.33
N ASP A 14 14.61 7.67 -6.64
CA ASP A 14 14.97 7.60 -5.23
C ASP A 14 14.30 8.66 -4.34
N LYS A 15 13.47 9.56 -4.90
CA LYS A 15 12.85 10.67 -4.16
C LYS A 15 11.35 10.72 -4.31
N THR A 16 10.66 10.95 -3.19
CA THR A 16 9.21 11.12 -3.17
C THR A 16 8.85 12.23 -2.18
N VAL A 17 7.90 13.08 -2.55
CA VAL A 17 7.27 14.03 -1.62
C VAL A 17 6.41 13.24 -0.64
N TYR A 18 6.65 13.44 0.64
CA TYR A 18 5.84 12.93 1.72
C TYR A 18 5.15 14.08 2.45
N PHE A 19 4.08 13.72 3.16
CA PHE A 19 3.39 14.60 4.09
C PHE A 19 3.34 13.95 5.46
N ASP A 20 3.72 14.70 6.50
CA ASP A 20 3.57 14.26 7.88
C ASP A 20 2.21 14.71 8.42
N LEU A 21 1.32 13.77 8.73
CA LEU A 21 0.00 14.09 9.28
C LEU A 21 0.07 14.67 10.71
N SER A 22 1.20 14.53 11.39
CA SER A 22 1.41 14.99 12.77
C SER A 22 1.81 16.47 12.78
N THR A 23 2.84 16.83 12.01
CA THR A 23 3.30 18.23 11.89
C THR A 23 2.54 19.02 10.82
N ARG A 24 1.82 18.33 9.92
CA ARG A 24 1.11 18.91 8.77
C ARG A 24 2.05 19.57 7.75
N GLU A 25 3.26 19.05 7.62
CA GLU A 25 4.30 19.59 6.74
C GLU A 25 4.64 18.64 5.58
N LEU A 26 5.04 19.22 4.45
CA LEU A 26 5.63 18.49 3.33
C LEU A 26 7.13 18.32 3.56
N PHE A 27 7.68 17.20 3.10
CA PHE A 27 9.11 16.96 3.05
C PHE A 27 9.46 16.03 1.90
N ILE A 28 10.73 15.98 1.52
CA ILE A 28 11.22 15.00 0.54
C ILE A 28 11.80 13.83 1.33
N GLN A 29 11.31 12.63 1.04
CA GLN A 29 11.91 11.39 1.50
C GLN A 29 12.81 10.85 0.39
N GLU A 30 14.10 10.78 0.68
CA GLU A 30 15.08 10.06 -0.12
C GLU A 30 15.11 8.61 0.35
N PHE A 31 15.14 7.67 -0.59
CA PHE A 31 15.26 6.25 -0.33
C PHE A 31 16.70 5.81 -0.48
N VAL A 32 17.22 5.11 0.52
CA VAL A 32 18.59 4.57 0.53
C VAL A 32 18.46 3.10 0.89
N GLY A 33 18.70 2.22 -0.08
CA GLY A 33 18.56 0.79 0.10
C GLY A 33 19.34 -0.01 -0.95
N PRO A 34 19.50 -1.33 -0.76
CA PRO A 34 20.36 -2.19 -1.60
C PRO A 34 19.95 -2.29 -3.07
N TYR A 35 18.84 -1.68 -3.46
CA TYR A 35 18.31 -1.66 -4.83
C TYR A 35 18.37 -0.27 -5.48
N THR A 36 18.95 0.75 -4.83
CA THR A 36 18.98 2.19 -5.26
C THR A 36 20.12 2.56 -6.22
N GLU A 37 19.96 3.66 -6.97
CA GLU A 37 20.90 4.08 -8.03
C GLU A 37 22.29 4.36 -7.46
N LYS A 38 22.38 4.78 -6.19
CA LYS A 38 23.64 4.89 -5.45
C LYS A 38 24.39 3.56 -5.26
N ALA A 39 23.73 2.42 -5.44
CA ALA A 39 24.31 1.07 -5.45
C ALA A 39 24.42 0.48 -6.87
N GLY A 40 24.29 1.30 -7.92
CA GLY A 40 24.38 0.87 -9.33
C GLY A 40 23.14 0.18 -9.89
N LYS A 41 21.97 0.30 -9.23
CA LYS A 41 20.69 -0.32 -9.66
C LYS A 41 19.56 0.70 -9.71
N SER A 42 18.64 0.63 -10.66
CA SER A 42 17.51 1.58 -10.71
C SER A 42 16.42 1.25 -9.67
N TYR A 43 16.56 1.76 -8.44
CA TYR A 43 15.44 1.68 -7.50
C TYR A 43 14.32 2.54 -8.04
N SER A 44 13.17 1.92 -8.23
CA SER A 44 11.93 2.64 -8.46
C SER A 44 10.92 2.03 -7.52
N LYS A 45 10.41 2.82 -6.57
CA LYS A 45 9.36 2.37 -5.64
C LYS A 45 8.18 1.72 -6.39
N SER A 46 7.84 2.20 -7.59
CA SER A 46 6.81 1.56 -8.44
C SER A 46 7.26 0.22 -9.02
N ASN A 47 8.51 0.08 -9.48
CA ASN A 47 9.00 -1.18 -10.05
C ASN A 47 9.16 -2.23 -8.97
N THR A 48 9.68 -1.85 -7.80
CA THR A 48 9.77 -2.73 -6.63
C THR A 48 8.37 -3.18 -6.21
N TRP A 49 7.37 -2.30 -6.24
CA TRP A 49 5.99 -2.68 -5.96
C TRP A 49 5.42 -3.66 -7.00
N ILE A 50 5.65 -3.44 -8.29
CA ILE A 50 5.19 -4.35 -9.37
C ILE A 50 5.89 -5.71 -9.30
N ILE A 51 7.21 -5.75 -9.13
CA ILE A 51 7.99 -6.99 -9.01
C ILE A 51 7.54 -7.80 -7.79
N SER A 52 7.23 -7.12 -6.69
CA SER A 52 6.71 -7.74 -5.47
C SER A 52 5.33 -8.31 -5.64
N MET A 53 4.48 -7.60 -6.38
CA MET A 53 3.16 -8.08 -6.75
C MET A 53 3.26 -9.34 -7.63
N LEU A 54 4.12 -9.32 -8.65
CA LEU A 54 4.38 -10.48 -9.52
C LEU A 54 4.96 -11.67 -8.75
N GLY A 55 5.96 -11.44 -7.90
CA GLY A 55 6.57 -12.50 -7.08
C GLY A 55 5.60 -13.11 -6.06
N GLY A 56 4.77 -12.28 -5.43
CA GLY A 56 3.73 -12.75 -4.50
C GLY A 56 2.69 -13.63 -5.19
N VAL A 57 2.20 -13.21 -6.36
CA VAL A 57 1.23 -13.98 -7.16
C VAL A 57 1.77 -15.34 -7.59
N LEU A 58 3.08 -15.51 -7.77
CA LEU A 58 3.69 -16.80 -8.13
C LEU A 58 3.87 -17.75 -6.93
N ILE A 59 4.14 -17.23 -5.74
CA ILE A 59 4.37 -18.05 -4.53
C ILE A 59 3.06 -18.49 -3.89
N ILE A 60 2.01 -17.66 -3.97
CA ILE A 60 0.71 -17.92 -3.34
C ILE A 60 0.06 -19.24 -3.80
N PRO A 61 0.05 -19.61 -5.10
CA PRO A 61 -0.48 -20.91 -5.56
C PRO A 61 0.23 -22.12 -4.94
N LEU A 62 1.52 -22.00 -4.63
CA LEU A 62 2.29 -23.08 -3.98
C LEU A 62 1.90 -23.22 -2.50
N MET A 63 1.59 -22.13 -1.82
CA MET A 63 1.15 -22.13 -0.42
C MET A 63 -0.32 -22.56 -0.28
N ALA A 64 -1.19 -22.19 -1.23
CA ALA A 64 -2.62 -22.49 -1.17
C ALA A 64 -2.92 -23.99 -1.06
N LYS A 65 -2.11 -24.85 -1.70
CA LYS A 65 -2.25 -26.31 -1.61
C LYS A 65 -2.12 -26.86 -0.19
N GLN A 66 -1.40 -26.16 0.70
CA GLN A 66 -1.23 -26.57 2.10
C GLN A 66 -2.48 -26.30 2.95
N PHE A 67 -3.41 -25.46 2.50
CA PHE A 67 -4.63 -25.13 3.26
C PHE A 67 -5.77 -26.15 3.08
N ASN A 68 -5.68 -27.02 2.07
CA ASN A 68 -6.55 -28.19 1.95
C ASN A 68 -6.29 -29.27 3.05
N LEU A 69 -5.28 -29.08 3.90
CA LEU A 69 -4.87 -30.04 4.93
C LEU A 69 -5.63 -29.90 6.27
N ILE A 70 -6.54 -28.93 6.41
CA ILE A 70 -7.29 -28.73 7.66
C ILE A 70 -8.78 -29.07 7.47
N PRO A 71 -9.13 -30.36 7.33
CA PRO A 71 -10.48 -30.81 6.94
C PRO A 71 -11.56 -30.54 8.00
N PHE A 72 -11.19 -30.12 9.21
CA PHE A 72 -12.10 -29.90 10.33
C PHE A 72 -12.50 -28.43 10.52
N LEU A 73 -11.93 -27.50 9.74
CA LEU A 73 -12.27 -26.08 9.86
C LEU A 73 -13.49 -25.76 8.98
N PRO A 74 -14.53 -25.09 9.51
CA PRO A 74 -15.63 -24.61 8.69
C PRO A 74 -15.15 -23.54 7.70
N ALA A 75 -15.82 -23.44 6.54
CA ALA A 75 -15.41 -22.59 5.42
C ALA A 75 -15.15 -21.13 5.84
N TYR A 76 -16.01 -20.52 6.66
CA TYR A 76 -15.82 -19.13 7.10
C TYR A 76 -14.52 -18.91 7.91
N LEU A 77 -14.07 -19.89 8.71
CA LEU A 77 -12.77 -19.80 9.39
C LEU A 77 -11.62 -19.95 8.39
N ILE A 78 -11.75 -20.82 7.39
CA ILE A 78 -10.77 -20.96 6.31
C ILE A 78 -10.63 -19.63 5.54
N VAL A 79 -11.74 -18.96 5.20
CA VAL A 79 -11.71 -17.62 4.56
C VAL A 79 -10.93 -16.61 5.39
N LEU A 80 -11.20 -16.53 6.70
CA LEU A 80 -10.50 -15.63 7.61
C LEU A 80 -9.00 -15.94 7.67
N CYS A 81 -8.64 -17.21 7.81
CA CYS A 81 -7.25 -17.65 7.85
C CYS A 81 -6.50 -17.32 6.56
N LEU A 82 -7.08 -17.64 5.40
CA LEU A 82 -6.45 -17.39 4.10
C LEU A 82 -6.23 -15.91 3.85
N PHE A 83 -7.27 -15.09 4.06
CA PHE A 83 -7.15 -13.65 3.93
C PHE A 83 -6.12 -13.08 4.92
N GLY A 84 -6.13 -13.57 6.17
CA GLY A 84 -5.18 -13.17 7.21
C GLY A 84 -3.73 -13.52 6.87
N VAL A 85 -3.47 -14.71 6.34
CA VAL A 85 -2.14 -15.14 5.89
C VAL A 85 -1.66 -14.27 4.74
N GLY A 86 -2.51 -14.07 3.71
CA GLY A 86 -2.21 -13.16 2.60
C GLY A 86 -1.90 -11.76 3.13
N TRP A 87 -2.71 -11.25 4.05
CA TRP A 87 -2.53 -9.94 4.66
C TRP A 87 -1.19 -9.82 5.39
N VAL A 88 -0.82 -10.80 6.21
CA VAL A 88 0.45 -10.80 6.94
C VAL A 88 1.63 -10.80 5.98
N LEU A 89 1.59 -11.63 4.93
CA LEU A 89 2.63 -11.67 3.89
C LEU A 89 2.79 -10.32 3.20
N GLY A 90 1.68 -9.69 2.79
CA GLY A 90 1.69 -8.37 2.15
C GLY A 90 2.31 -7.29 3.05
N LYS A 91 2.02 -7.35 4.37
CA LYS A 91 2.54 -6.41 5.36
C LYS A 91 4.04 -6.60 5.60
N ILE A 92 4.51 -7.83 5.72
CA ILE A 92 5.94 -8.15 5.85
C ILE A 92 6.69 -7.60 4.64
N LEU A 93 6.18 -7.86 3.44
CA LEU A 93 6.80 -7.41 2.21
C LEU A 93 6.83 -5.88 2.09
N ALA A 94 5.71 -5.22 2.39
CA ALA A 94 5.63 -3.75 2.45
C ALA A 94 6.67 -3.18 3.42
N ASN A 95 6.82 -3.76 4.61
CA ASN A 95 7.81 -3.33 5.58
C ASN A 95 9.24 -3.52 5.07
N LEU A 96 9.55 -4.68 4.50
CA LEU A 96 10.89 -4.99 4.00
C LEU A 96 11.30 -4.08 2.84
N LEU A 97 10.37 -3.74 1.95
CA LEU A 97 10.69 -3.02 0.72
C LEU A 97 10.48 -1.51 0.83
N VAL A 98 9.47 -1.06 1.57
CA VAL A 98 9.10 0.36 1.66
C VAL A 98 9.61 1.00 2.94
N GLU A 99 9.55 0.32 4.09
CA GLU A 99 10.01 0.93 5.35
C GLU A 99 11.52 0.87 5.48
N LYS A 100 12.14 -0.29 5.24
CA LYS A 100 13.60 -0.43 5.34
C LYS A 100 14.38 0.32 4.26
N SER A 101 13.71 0.76 3.19
CA SER A 101 14.34 1.57 2.13
C SER A 101 14.26 3.08 2.40
N LYS A 102 13.50 3.55 3.39
CA LYS A 102 13.42 4.97 3.73
C LYS A 102 14.78 5.42 4.30
N GLY A 103 15.47 6.28 3.55
CA GLY A 103 16.71 6.91 3.97
C GLY A 103 16.45 8.29 4.57
N LYS A 104 17.10 9.31 4.01
CA LYS A 104 17.15 10.66 4.57
C LYS A 104 15.83 11.43 4.36
N ARG A 105 15.40 12.17 5.39
CA ARG A 105 14.35 13.20 5.29
C ARG A 105 14.99 14.54 4.97
N ILE A 106 14.53 15.19 3.91
CA ILE A 106 14.99 16.51 3.47
C ILE A 106 13.82 17.48 3.66
N LYS A 107 13.97 18.40 4.62
CA LYS A 107 13.04 19.52 4.78
C LYS A 107 13.36 20.56 3.71
N LYS A 108 12.33 21.03 3.01
CA LYS A 108 12.42 22.04 1.95
C LYS A 108 11.19 22.93 2.03
N THR A 109 11.34 24.23 1.78
CA THR A 109 10.21 25.12 1.53
C THR A 109 9.65 24.85 0.14
N PHE A 110 8.36 24.54 0.06
CA PHE A 110 7.69 24.19 -1.20
C PHE A 110 6.99 25.43 -1.77
N LYS A 111 7.23 25.73 -3.05
CA LYS A 111 6.53 26.80 -3.77
C LYS A 111 5.09 26.39 -4.13
N LYS A 112 4.19 27.36 -4.30
CA LYS A 112 2.79 27.14 -4.73
C LYS A 112 2.64 26.15 -5.88
N GLU A 113 3.49 26.29 -6.90
CA GLU A 113 3.47 25.47 -8.11
C GLU A 113 3.79 24.00 -7.82
N GLU A 114 4.77 23.74 -6.95
CA GLU A 114 5.17 22.40 -6.52
C GLU A 114 4.04 21.74 -5.74
N VAL A 115 3.43 22.47 -4.80
CA VAL A 115 2.28 21.96 -4.02
C VAL A 115 1.08 21.72 -4.91
N THR A 116 0.85 22.56 -5.92
CA THR A 116 -0.22 22.38 -6.90
C THR A 116 -0.05 21.08 -7.69
N LYS A 117 1.18 20.74 -8.12
CA LYS A 117 1.49 19.47 -8.77
C LYS A 117 1.18 18.28 -7.85
N VAL A 118 1.57 18.37 -6.58
CA VAL A 118 1.26 17.34 -5.56
C VAL A 118 -0.26 17.15 -5.45
N VAL A 119 -1.02 18.25 -5.29
CA VAL A 119 -2.48 18.19 -5.16
C VAL A 119 -3.17 17.66 -6.44
N LYS A 120 -2.65 17.97 -7.63
CA LYS A 120 -3.16 17.40 -8.90
C LYS A 120 -3.03 15.88 -8.94
N ASN A 121 -1.96 15.30 -8.36
CA ASN A 121 -1.78 13.85 -8.26
C ASN A 121 -2.81 13.14 -7.35
N SER A 122 -3.61 13.90 -6.59
CA SER A 122 -4.67 13.32 -5.75
C SER A 122 -5.70 12.49 -6.54
N LYS A 123 -5.90 12.74 -7.84
CA LYS A 123 -6.80 11.93 -8.68
C LYS A 123 -6.32 10.49 -8.80
N ASN A 124 -5.04 10.30 -9.10
CA ASN A 124 -4.44 8.96 -9.25
C ASN A 124 -4.49 8.19 -7.92
N LEU A 125 -4.18 8.86 -6.80
CA LEU A 125 -4.18 8.22 -5.48
C LEU A 125 -5.59 7.95 -4.94
N LYS A 126 -6.60 8.74 -5.35
CA LYS A 126 -8.01 8.41 -5.08
C LYS A 126 -8.41 7.10 -5.75
N LEU A 127 -7.97 6.84 -6.99
CA LEU A 127 -8.25 5.60 -7.69
C LEU A 127 -7.73 4.39 -6.90
N LEU A 128 -6.50 4.47 -6.36
CA LEU A 128 -5.96 3.41 -5.49
C LEU A 128 -6.81 3.15 -4.25
N ALA A 129 -7.30 4.20 -3.59
CA ALA A 129 -8.20 4.05 -2.44
C ALA A 129 -9.54 3.39 -2.83
N TRP A 130 -10.08 3.71 -4.00
CA TRP A 130 -11.29 3.08 -4.51
C TRP A 130 -11.07 1.59 -4.81
N VAL A 131 -9.94 1.24 -5.42
CA VAL A 131 -9.58 -0.18 -5.69
C VAL A 131 -9.44 -0.96 -4.39
N GLU A 132 -8.76 -0.41 -3.36
CA GLU A 132 -8.65 -1.03 -2.04
C GLU A 132 -10.04 -1.28 -1.41
N MET A 133 -10.95 -0.31 -1.52
CA MET A 133 -12.31 -0.44 -1.02
C MET A 133 -13.12 -1.51 -1.77
N ILE A 134 -12.98 -1.60 -3.10
CA ILE A 134 -13.65 -2.62 -3.91
C ILE A 134 -13.18 -4.02 -3.47
N PHE A 135 -11.89 -4.21 -3.24
CA PHE A 135 -11.34 -5.48 -2.76
C PHE A 135 -11.84 -5.84 -1.36
N LEU A 136 -11.90 -4.88 -0.45
CA LEU A 136 -12.46 -5.10 0.89
C LEU A 136 -13.95 -5.43 0.87
N ILE A 137 -14.74 -4.75 0.03
CA ILE A 137 -16.17 -5.04 -0.13
C ILE A 137 -16.36 -6.43 -0.75
N GLY A 138 -15.60 -6.76 -1.79
CA GLY A 138 -15.60 -8.10 -2.40
C GLY A 138 -15.28 -9.20 -1.40
N TYR A 139 -14.24 -8.99 -0.58
CA TYR A 139 -13.90 -9.88 0.53
C TYR A 139 -15.05 -10.03 1.53
N CYS A 140 -15.67 -8.93 1.98
CA CYS A 140 -16.81 -8.99 2.90
C CYS A 140 -17.99 -9.77 2.33
N MET A 141 -18.32 -9.57 1.04
CA MET A 141 -19.38 -10.33 0.37
C MET A 141 -19.04 -11.82 0.30
N PHE A 142 -17.80 -12.16 -0.07
CA PHE A 142 -17.36 -13.56 -0.13
C PHE A 142 -17.33 -14.21 1.26
N PHE A 143 -16.91 -13.47 2.29
CA PHE A 143 -16.95 -13.92 3.68
C PHE A 143 -18.38 -14.22 4.13
N LEU A 144 -19.36 -13.37 3.79
CA LEU A 144 -20.77 -13.65 4.07
C LEU A 144 -21.28 -14.87 3.30
N TYR A 145 -20.89 -15.01 2.02
CA TYR A 145 -21.20 -16.20 1.23
C TYR A 145 -20.60 -17.49 1.82
N SER A 146 -19.44 -17.39 2.48
CA SER A 146 -18.76 -18.54 3.05
C SER A 146 -19.50 -19.24 4.20
N PHE A 147 -20.51 -18.59 4.78
CA PHE A 147 -21.42 -19.22 5.75
C PHE A 147 -22.40 -20.21 5.09
N LEU A 148 -22.59 -20.13 3.77
CA LEU A 148 -23.53 -20.95 3.01
C LEU A 148 -22.87 -22.13 2.30
N ILE A 149 -21.53 -22.20 2.30
CA ILE A 149 -20.77 -23.26 1.64
C ILE A 149 -20.09 -24.16 2.68
N GLU A 150 -20.04 -25.45 2.40
CA GLU A 150 -19.39 -26.41 3.30
C GLU A 150 -17.87 -26.44 3.12
N LYS A 151 -17.40 -26.26 1.88
CA LYS A 151 -15.98 -26.37 1.51
C LYS A 151 -15.58 -25.26 0.55
N ILE A 152 -14.33 -24.84 0.67
CA ILE A 152 -13.70 -23.84 -0.21
C ILE A 152 -12.88 -24.59 -1.25
N SER A 153 -13.00 -24.19 -2.51
CA SER A 153 -12.17 -24.79 -3.56
C SER A 153 -10.71 -24.33 -3.44
N THR A 154 -9.80 -25.09 -4.04
CA THR A 154 -8.39 -24.67 -4.12
C THR A 154 -8.25 -23.34 -4.87
N GLN A 155 -9.08 -23.11 -5.89
CA GLN A 155 -9.07 -21.87 -6.66
C GLN A 155 -9.49 -20.68 -5.79
N ASP A 156 -10.63 -20.78 -5.09
CA ASP A 156 -11.08 -19.74 -4.16
C ASP A 156 -10.02 -19.46 -3.08
N SER A 157 -9.30 -20.50 -2.65
CA SER A 157 -8.25 -20.36 -1.65
C SER A 157 -7.06 -19.54 -2.15
N ILE A 158 -6.66 -19.75 -3.41
CA ILE A 158 -5.63 -18.95 -4.08
C ILE A 158 -6.09 -17.51 -4.21
N GLU A 159 -7.32 -17.30 -4.70
CA GLU A 159 -7.90 -15.96 -4.90
C GLU A 159 -7.97 -15.17 -3.59
N LEU A 160 -8.38 -15.80 -2.49
CA LEU A 160 -8.41 -15.18 -1.16
C LEU A 160 -7.03 -14.79 -0.63
N LEU A 161 -6.02 -15.64 -0.82
CA LEU A 161 -4.65 -15.33 -0.44
C LEU A 161 -4.10 -14.15 -1.25
N ILE A 162 -4.34 -14.14 -2.57
CA ILE A 162 -3.94 -13.05 -3.46
C ILE A 162 -4.66 -11.76 -3.06
N LEU A 163 -5.96 -11.83 -2.80
CA LEU A 163 -6.77 -10.68 -2.39
C LEU A 163 -6.25 -10.08 -1.08
N GLY A 164 -6.03 -10.91 -0.05
CA GLY A 164 -5.47 -10.48 1.23
C GLY A 164 -4.07 -9.87 1.08
N PHE A 165 -3.23 -10.49 0.26
CA PHE A 165 -1.88 -10.03 -0.04
C PHE A 165 -1.86 -8.66 -0.73
N ILE A 166 -2.59 -8.51 -1.84
CA ILE A 166 -2.62 -7.26 -2.61
C ILE A 166 -3.21 -6.14 -1.76
N THR A 167 -4.32 -6.40 -1.05
CA THR A 167 -4.98 -5.40 -0.22
C THR A 167 -4.05 -4.90 0.88
N SER A 168 -3.36 -5.82 1.58
CA SER A 168 -2.36 -5.46 2.59
C SER A 168 -1.17 -4.71 2.02
N LEU A 169 -0.65 -5.12 0.86
CA LEU A 169 0.45 -4.46 0.19
C LEU A 169 0.07 -3.02 -0.20
N MET A 170 -1.13 -2.79 -0.72
CA MET A 170 -1.66 -1.46 -1.01
C MET A 170 -1.80 -0.62 0.27
N HIS A 171 -2.44 -1.20 1.29
CA HIS A 171 -2.71 -0.54 2.56
C HIS A 171 -1.42 -0.05 3.24
N HIS A 172 -0.39 -0.90 3.28
CA HIS A 172 0.85 -0.63 4.01
C HIS A 172 1.97 0.02 3.17
N SER A 173 1.91 -0.02 1.84
CA SER A 173 2.94 0.61 0.99
C SER A 173 2.59 2.06 0.60
N VAL A 174 1.30 2.34 0.44
CA VAL A 174 0.79 3.59 -0.15
C VAL A 174 -0.05 4.39 0.84
N TYR A 175 -0.72 3.73 1.81
CA TYR A 175 -1.61 4.36 2.80
C TYR A 175 -2.73 5.22 2.17
N PRO A 176 -3.58 4.68 1.28
CA PRO A 176 -4.47 5.49 0.43
C PRO A 176 -5.46 6.38 1.20
N ILE A 177 -6.04 5.88 2.29
CA ILE A 177 -6.96 6.64 3.14
C ILE A 177 -6.24 7.83 3.82
N ALA A 178 -5.03 7.59 4.33
CA ALA A 178 -4.24 8.61 4.99
C ALA A 178 -3.72 9.67 3.99
N GLN A 179 -3.42 9.27 2.75
CA GLN A 179 -3.13 10.20 1.64
C GLN A 179 -4.32 11.11 1.33
N GLN A 180 -5.55 10.60 1.29
CA GLN A 180 -6.73 11.44 1.08
C GLN A 180 -6.86 12.51 2.17
N LYS A 181 -6.60 12.15 3.42
CA LYS A 181 -6.57 13.10 4.54
C LYS A 181 -5.49 14.16 4.34
N ALA A 182 -4.27 13.77 3.95
CA ALA A 182 -3.19 14.70 3.65
C ALA A 182 -3.56 15.68 2.52
N PHE A 183 -4.18 15.22 1.43
CA PHE A 183 -4.64 16.11 0.36
C PHE A 183 -5.71 17.09 0.80
N ARG A 184 -6.64 16.68 1.69
CA ARG A 184 -7.64 17.61 2.26
C ARG A 184 -6.97 18.71 3.07
N ILE A 185 -5.94 18.36 3.86
CA ILE A 185 -5.18 19.34 4.66
C ILE A 185 -4.40 20.28 3.73
N LEU A 186 -3.65 19.76 2.76
CA LEU A 186 -2.90 20.56 1.79
C LEU A 186 -3.79 21.54 1.01
N LYS A 187 -4.97 21.11 0.57
CA LYS A 187 -5.92 22.01 -0.09
C LYS A 187 -6.38 23.15 0.81
N LYS A 188 -6.59 22.89 2.10
CA LYS A 188 -6.94 23.93 3.08
C LYS A 188 -5.76 24.89 3.31
N GLN A 189 -4.55 24.36 3.44
CA GLN A 189 -3.32 25.12 3.61
C GLN A 189 -3.04 26.05 2.42
N MET A 190 -3.21 25.56 1.18
CA MET A 190 -3.10 26.39 -0.02
C MET A 190 -4.14 27.51 -0.07
N LYS A 191 -5.40 27.23 0.34
CA LYS A 191 -6.44 28.27 0.42
C LYS A 191 -6.16 29.34 1.48
N ALA A 192 -5.39 28.99 2.52
CA ALA A 192 -4.97 29.90 3.57
C ALA A 192 -3.68 30.68 3.25
N GLY A 193 -3.14 30.53 2.04
CA GLY A 193 -1.98 31.30 1.58
C GLY A 193 -0.62 30.82 2.09
N MET A 194 -0.52 29.65 2.75
CA MET A 194 0.74 29.17 3.34
C MET A 194 1.85 28.83 2.32
N TYR A 195 1.58 28.97 1.02
CA TYR A 195 2.53 28.66 -0.07
C TYR A 195 2.56 29.76 -1.13
N ASP A 196 2.10 30.98 -0.82
CA ASP A 196 2.00 32.08 -1.79
C ASP A 196 3.34 32.83 -2.02
N GLU A 197 4.37 32.51 -1.24
CA GLU A 197 5.77 32.92 -1.42
C GLU A 197 6.54 31.96 -2.37
#